data_AF-F4KWI9-F1
#
_entry.id   AF-F4KWI9-F1
#
_cell.length_a   1.000
_cell.length_b   1.000
_cell.length_c   1.000
_cell.angle_alpha   90.00
_cell.angle_beta   90.00
_cell.angle_gamma   90.00
#
_symmetry.space_group_name_H-M   'P 1'
#
loop_
_entity.id
_entity.type
_entity.pdbx_description
1 polymer ?
#
loop_
_entity_poly.entity_id
_entity_poly.type
_entity_poly.pdbx_seq_one_letter_code
_entity_poly.pdbx_strand_id
1 'polypeptide(L)'
;MLQFQIKKQDELLSFAHVIQLWQNSTPFRSYFNALLAEVPFEAFYWEVAPMTKTKTSLPFEFVVIDSAPLRHIIPDQSAFQEYFAPGKAVVDFLNLGKDAHLLAPTPIGNASCYAHLAQFVRHASAAQQNEFWKKVGELYEADLNDQPLWLSTAGLGVSWLHLRLDSRPKYYRYEGYKKWAGF
;
A
#
# COMPACT_ATOMS: atom_id res chain seq x y z
N MET A 1 13.88 -2.51 -10.46
CA MET A 1 12.85 -1.55 -10.00
C MET A 1 12.08 -1.07 -11.21
N LEU A 2 10.78 -0.85 -11.06
CA LEU A 2 9.94 -0.17 -12.05
C LEU A 2 9.29 1.05 -11.38
N GLN A 3 9.17 2.16 -12.11
CA GLN A 3 8.54 3.40 -11.65
C GLN A 3 7.28 3.62 -12.47
N PHE A 4 6.20 4.02 -11.79
CA PHE A 4 4.88 4.14 -12.37
C PHE A 4 4.30 5.51 -12.10
N GLN A 5 3.63 6.03 -13.13
CA GLN A 5 2.63 7.08 -13.01
C GLN A 5 1.36 6.60 -13.70
N ILE A 6 0.20 7.05 -13.23
CA ILE A 6 -1.10 6.62 -13.78
C ILE A 6 -1.65 7.70 -14.69
N LYS A 7 -2.18 7.30 -15.85
CA LYS A 7 -2.79 8.20 -16.83
C LYS A 7 -4.26 7.91 -17.05
N LYS A 8 -5.02 8.95 -17.40
CA LYS A 8 -6.36 8.85 -17.97
C LYS A 8 -6.42 9.76 -19.20
N GLN A 9 -6.68 9.18 -20.38
CA GLN A 9 -6.72 9.91 -21.65
C GLN A 9 -5.45 10.78 -21.85
N ASP A 10 -4.28 10.14 -21.72
CA ASP A 10 -2.94 10.73 -21.81
C ASP A 10 -2.52 11.75 -20.73
N GLU A 11 -3.45 12.20 -19.89
CA GLU A 11 -3.14 13.07 -18.75
C GLU A 11 -2.74 12.27 -17.51
N LEU A 12 -1.72 12.75 -16.80
CA LEU A 12 -1.30 12.17 -15.52
C LEU A 12 -2.36 12.44 -14.44
N LEU A 13 -2.76 11.39 -13.72
CA LEU A 13 -3.59 11.53 -12.55
C LEU A 13 -2.79 12.10 -11.38
N SER A 14 -3.36 13.05 -10.66
CA SER A 14 -2.78 13.59 -9.43
C SER A 14 -2.98 12.66 -8.25
N PHE A 15 -2.25 12.89 -7.16
CA PHE A 15 -2.47 12.21 -5.89
C PHE A 15 -3.91 12.35 -5.40
N ALA A 16 -4.48 13.56 -5.46
CA ALA A 16 -5.86 13.82 -5.09
C ALA A 16 -6.85 12.97 -5.92
N HIS A 17 -6.63 12.89 -7.23
CA HIS A 17 -7.49 12.07 -8.10
C HIS A 17 -7.34 10.58 -7.82
N VAL A 18 -6.12 10.07 -7.61
CA VAL A 18 -5.91 8.64 -7.30
C VAL A 18 -6.54 8.27 -5.96
N ILE A 19 -6.40 9.11 -4.93
CA ILE A 19 -7.06 8.93 -3.63
C ILE A 19 -8.59 8.85 -3.81
N GLN A 20 -9.17 9.82 -4.52
CA GLN A 20 -10.61 9.84 -4.78
C GLN A 20 -11.09 8.61 -5.57
N LEU A 21 -10.31 8.15 -6.55
CA LEU A 21 -10.64 6.94 -7.32
C LEU A 21 -10.49 5.67 -6.50
N TRP A 22 -9.48 5.56 -5.63
CA TRP A 22 -9.38 4.46 -4.68
C TRP A 22 -10.58 4.40 -3.75
N GLN A 23 -11.09 5.52 -3.25
CA GLN A 23 -12.25 5.54 -2.37
C GLN A 23 -13.55 5.20 -3.13
N ASN A 24 -13.74 5.76 -4.33
CA ASN A 24 -15.06 5.83 -4.95
C ASN A 24 -15.25 4.99 -6.22
N SER A 25 -14.19 4.38 -6.78
CA SER A 25 -14.26 3.66 -8.06
C SER A 25 -13.79 2.21 -7.96
N THR A 26 -14.74 1.27 -7.91
CA THR A 26 -14.46 -0.18 -8.02
C THR A 26 -13.68 -0.50 -9.31
N PRO A 27 -14.03 0.03 -10.49
CA PRO A 27 -13.24 -0.23 -11.70
C PRO A 27 -11.78 0.22 -11.57
N PHE A 28 -11.52 1.37 -10.95
CA PHE A 28 -10.15 1.85 -10.76
C PHE A 28 -9.37 0.97 -9.78
N ARG A 29 -9.98 0.54 -8.67
CA ARG A 29 -9.35 -0.39 -7.72
C ARG A 29 -8.99 -1.72 -8.37
N SER A 30 -9.90 -2.29 -9.17
CA SER A 30 -9.64 -3.52 -9.93
C SER A 30 -8.50 -3.33 -10.93
N TYR A 31 -8.49 -2.21 -11.67
CA TYR A 31 -7.39 -1.85 -12.57
C TYR A 31 -6.05 -1.70 -11.84
N PHE A 32 -6.02 -0.95 -10.74
CA PHE A 32 -4.80 -0.71 -9.97
C PHE A 32 -4.24 -2.00 -9.36
N ASN A 33 -5.12 -2.87 -8.87
CA ASN A 33 -4.72 -4.18 -8.38
C ASN A 33 -4.13 -5.06 -9.50
N ALA A 34 -4.78 -5.10 -10.67
CA ALA A 34 -4.29 -5.84 -11.84
C ALA A 34 -2.92 -5.33 -12.31
N LEU A 35 -2.72 -4.01 -12.36
CA LEU A 35 -1.44 -3.39 -12.69
C LEU A 35 -0.29 -3.90 -11.80
N LEU A 36 -0.53 -4.03 -10.49
CA LEU A 36 0.46 -4.57 -9.56
C LEU A 36 0.62 -6.09 -9.69
N ALA A 37 -0.45 -6.82 -9.98
CA ALA A 37 -0.41 -8.27 -10.18
C ALA A 37 0.43 -8.66 -11.41
N GLU A 38 0.41 -7.83 -12.46
CA GLU A 38 1.16 -8.01 -13.71
C GLU A 38 2.65 -7.64 -13.61
N VAL A 39 3.11 -7.04 -12.51
CA VAL A 39 4.53 -6.76 -12.27
C VAL A 39 5.32 -8.09 -12.32
N PRO A 40 6.41 -8.20 -13.11
CA PRO A 40 7.10 -9.47 -13.37
C PRO A 40 7.94 -9.97 -12.19
N PHE A 41 7.98 -9.25 -11.08
CA PHE A 41 8.72 -9.65 -9.88
C PHE A 41 7.89 -10.63 -9.06
N GLU A 42 8.47 -11.77 -8.70
CA GLU A 42 7.81 -12.78 -7.87
C GLU A 42 7.31 -12.19 -6.54
N ALA A 43 8.14 -11.38 -5.89
CA ALA A 43 7.79 -10.59 -4.72
C ALA A 43 8.42 -9.21 -4.82
N PHE A 44 7.74 -8.18 -4.31
CA PHE A 44 8.20 -6.80 -4.43
C PHE A 44 7.80 -5.94 -3.24
N TYR A 45 8.60 -4.91 -3.00
CA TYR A 45 8.21 -3.74 -2.22
C TYR A 45 7.40 -2.81 -3.11
N TRP A 46 6.47 -2.07 -2.50
CA TRP A 46 5.72 -1.00 -3.14
C TRP A 46 5.85 0.26 -2.30
N GLU A 47 6.30 1.36 -2.92
CA GLU A 47 6.61 2.62 -2.26
C GLU A 47 6.00 3.75 -3.08
N VAL A 48 5.11 4.54 -2.47
CA VAL A 48 4.53 5.73 -3.09
C VAL A 48 5.44 6.92 -2.79
N ALA A 49 5.57 7.86 -3.73
CA ALA A 49 6.29 9.09 -3.46
C ALA A 49 5.71 9.79 -2.21
N PRO A 50 6.55 10.38 -1.33
CA PRO A 50 6.05 11.10 -0.17
C PRO A 50 5.08 12.19 -0.57
N MET A 51 4.15 12.57 0.31
CA MET A 51 3.16 13.59 0.00
C MET A 51 2.72 14.39 1.22
N THR A 52 2.39 15.66 1.02
CA THR A 52 1.75 16.54 2.01
C THR A 52 0.33 16.89 1.55
N LYS A 53 -0.54 17.30 2.48
CA LYS A 53 -1.92 17.70 2.19
C LYS A 53 -2.02 18.87 1.18
N THR A 54 -0.99 19.73 1.11
CA THR A 54 -0.95 20.92 0.26
C THR A 54 -0.42 20.66 -1.15
N LYS A 55 0.10 19.45 -1.42
CA LYS A 55 0.77 19.09 -2.69
C LYS A 55 0.08 17.97 -3.46
N THR A 56 -1.14 17.60 -3.07
CA THR A 56 -1.90 16.48 -3.68
C THR A 56 -2.30 16.72 -5.14
N SER A 57 -2.13 17.93 -5.68
CA SER A 57 -2.30 18.23 -7.10
C SER A 57 -1.16 17.70 -7.99
N LEU A 58 -0.02 17.32 -7.40
CA LEU A 58 1.10 16.75 -8.14
C LEU A 58 0.76 15.37 -8.73
N PRO A 59 1.42 14.95 -9.83
CA PRO A 59 1.23 13.63 -10.41
C PRO A 59 1.45 12.50 -9.41
N PHE A 60 0.53 11.54 -9.38
CA PHE A 60 0.67 10.34 -8.57
C PHE A 60 1.79 9.46 -9.10
N GLU A 61 2.68 9.04 -8.20
CA GLU A 61 3.85 8.24 -8.54
C GLU A 61 4.16 7.21 -7.46
N PHE A 62 4.57 6.02 -7.90
CA PHE A 62 5.09 4.97 -7.03
C PHE A 62 6.17 4.14 -7.74
N VAL A 63 6.92 3.38 -6.96
CA VAL A 63 7.87 2.38 -7.45
C VAL A 63 7.51 0.99 -6.92
N VAL A 64 7.86 -0.02 -7.71
CA VAL A 64 7.95 -1.42 -7.26
C VAL A 64 9.37 -1.92 -7.39
N ILE A 65 9.85 -2.59 -6.35
CA ILE A 65 11.24 -3.02 -6.23
C ILE A 65 11.26 -4.52 -5.99
N ASP A 66 11.86 -5.28 -6.90
CA ASP A 66 12.04 -6.73 -6.76
C ASP A 66 12.69 -7.07 -5.41
N SER A 67 12.22 -8.15 -4.80
CA SER A 67 12.66 -8.61 -3.50
C SER A 67 12.82 -10.12 -3.49
N ALA A 68 14.07 -10.59 -3.56
CA ALA A 68 14.36 -11.99 -3.27
C ALA A 68 13.99 -12.40 -1.82
N PRO A 69 14.28 -11.59 -0.77
CA PRO A 69 13.94 -11.97 0.60
C PRO A 69 12.44 -12.18 0.84
N LEU A 70 11.56 -11.38 0.19
CA LEU A 70 10.12 -11.51 0.40
C LEU A 70 9.54 -12.84 -0.13
N ARG A 71 10.20 -13.49 -1.11
CA ARG A 71 9.77 -14.77 -1.69
C ARG A 71 9.74 -15.91 -0.67
N HIS A 72 10.50 -15.77 0.41
CA HIS A 72 10.66 -16.78 1.45
C HIS A 72 9.85 -16.48 2.71
N ILE A 73 9.04 -15.42 2.71
CA ILE A 73 8.21 -15.07 3.86
C ILE A 73 7.08 -16.08 4.01
N ILE A 74 7.04 -16.70 5.19
CA ILE A 74 5.94 -17.56 5.62
C ILE A 74 4.96 -16.69 6.41
N PRO A 75 3.68 -16.61 6.01
CA PRO A 75 2.72 -15.75 6.67
C PRO A 75 2.49 -16.18 8.12
N ASP A 76 2.57 -15.23 9.05
CA ASP A 76 2.26 -15.40 10.46
C ASP A 76 0.91 -14.73 10.78
N GLN A 77 -0.14 -15.54 10.83
CA GLN A 77 -1.49 -15.07 11.14
C GLN A 77 -1.61 -14.51 12.57
N SER A 78 -0.72 -14.87 13.49
CA SER A 78 -0.75 -14.35 14.86
C SER A 78 -0.26 -12.90 14.96
N ALA A 79 0.48 -12.42 13.95
CA ALA A 79 1.13 -11.12 13.94
C ALA A 79 0.21 -9.93 14.30
N PHE A 80 -1.03 -9.95 13.82
CA PHE A 80 -2.03 -8.90 14.05
C PHE A 80 -3.35 -9.45 14.56
N GLN A 81 -3.34 -10.65 15.18
CA GLN A 81 -4.56 -11.33 15.60
C GLN A 81 -5.42 -10.51 16.56
N GLU A 82 -4.79 -9.67 17.41
CA GLU A 82 -5.48 -8.81 18.37
C GLU A 82 -6.30 -7.70 17.70
N TYR A 83 -5.97 -7.34 16.47
CA TYR A 83 -6.67 -6.32 15.68
C TYR A 83 -7.75 -6.91 14.78
N PHE A 84 -7.72 -8.22 14.51
CA PHE A 84 -8.68 -8.86 13.62
C PHE A 84 -10.06 -8.89 14.27
N ALA A 85 -11.06 -8.33 13.58
CA ALA A 85 -12.44 -8.29 14.02
C ALA A 85 -13.35 -9.12 13.09
N PRO A 86 -14.32 -9.87 13.64
CA PRO A 86 -15.29 -10.62 12.83
C PRO A 86 -15.99 -9.73 11.79
N GLY A 87 -16.12 -10.23 10.56
CA GLY A 87 -16.80 -9.53 9.47
C GLY A 87 -16.01 -8.37 8.85
N LYS A 88 -14.80 -8.06 9.32
CA LYS A 88 -13.90 -7.10 8.67
C LYS A 88 -12.99 -7.82 7.70
N ALA A 89 -12.89 -7.33 6.46
CA ALA A 89 -11.95 -7.85 5.46
C ALA A 89 -10.55 -7.24 5.58
N VAL A 90 -10.47 -6.05 6.19
CA VAL A 90 -9.25 -5.25 6.38
C VAL A 90 -9.41 -4.49 7.69
N VAL A 91 -8.32 -4.29 8.41
CA VAL A 91 -8.26 -3.53 9.67
C VAL A 91 -7.12 -2.52 9.62
N ASP A 92 -7.33 -1.37 10.24
CA ASP A 92 -6.33 -0.33 10.46
C ASP A 92 -6.08 -0.10 11.94
N PHE A 93 -4.82 0.18 12.30
CA PHE A 93 -4.40 0.41 13.68
C PHE A 93 -3.03 1.09 13.72
N LEU A 94 -2.76 1.81 14.82
CA LEU A 94 -1.42 2.33 15.06
C LEU A 94 -0.46 1.20 15.45
N ASN A 95 0.79 1.28 15.00
CA ASN A 95 1.81 0.36 15.47
C ASN A 95 2.12 0.53 16.97
N LEU A 96 2.88 -0.39 17.56
CA LEU A 96 3.23 -0.36 19.00
C LEU A 96 3.83 0.97 19.46
N GLY A 97 4.72 1.57 18.64
CA GLY A 97 5.34 2.86 18.93
C GLY A 97 4.44 4.07 18.63
N LYS A 98 3.26 3.86 18.05
CA LYS A 98 2.30 4.88 17.59
C LYS A 98 2.93 5.92 16.65
N ASP A 99 3.97 5.53 15.92
CA ASP A 99 4.70 6.37 14.95
C ASP A 99 4.36 6.02 13.49
N ALA A 100 3.51 5.01 13.28
CA ALA A 100 2.99 4.61 11.98
C ALA A 100 1.53 4.12 12.08
N HIS A 101 0.73 4.47 11.07
CA HIS A 101 -0.59 3.90 10.87
C HIS A 101 -0.48 2.69 9.93
N LEU A 102 -0.94 1.53 10.38
CA LEU A 102 -0.87 0.28 9.65
C LEU A 102 -2.25 -0.10 9.11
N LEU A 103 -2.26 -0.71 7.94
CA LEU A 103 -3.43 -1.33 7.34
C LEU A 103 -3.11 -2.77 6.95
N ALA A 104 -3.87 -3.74 7.45
CA ALA A 104 -3.63 -5.17 7.20
C ALA A 104 -4.92 -5.89 6.76
N PRO A 105 -4.86 -6.80 5.78
CA PRO A 105 -5.97 -7.68 5.46
C PRO A 105 -6.19 -8.70 6.58
N THR A 106 -7.44 -9.09 6.82
CA THR A 106 -7.80 -10.16 7.75
C THR A 106 -7.72 -11.55 7.09
N PRO A 107 -7.59 -12.64 7.87
CA PRO A 107 -7.36 -14.00 7.35
C PRO A 107 -8.65 -14.67 6.86
N ILE A 108 -9.31 -14.10 5.83
CA ILE A 108 -10.57 -14.64 5.27
C ILE A 108 -10.36 -15.59 4.08
N GLY A 109 -9.11 -15.81 3.66
CA GLY A 109 -8.71 -16.68 2.56
C GLY A 109 -7.47 -17.51 2.92
N ASN A 110 -6.79 -18.07 1.91
CA ASN A 110 -5.56 -18.84 2.14
C ASN A 110 -4.48 -17.94 2.76
N ALA A 111 -3.84 -18.42 3.83
CA ALA A 111 -2.78 -17.69 4.53
C ALA A 111 -1.66 -17.21 3.59
N SER A 112 -1.31 -18.00 2.56
CA SER A 112 -0.26 -17.64 1.60
C SER A 112 -0.51 -16.32 0.86
N CYS A 113 -1.78 -15.92 0.72
CA CYS A 113 -2.16 -14.64 0.11
C CYS A 113 -1.66 -13.42 0.92
N TYR A 114 -1.34 -13.61 2.21
CA TYR A 114 -1.07 -12.51 3.13
C TYR A 114 0.41 -12.39 3.51
N ALA A 115 1.31 -13.11 2.85
CA ALA A 115 2.76 -12.98 3.14
C ALA A 115 3.29 -11.56 2.79
N HIS A 116 2.89 -11.03 1.64
CA HIS A 116 3.30 -9.71 1.15
C HIS A 116 2.36 -9.23 0.03
N LEU A 117 2.54 -7.99 -0.43
CA LEU A 117 1.61 -7.34 -1.37
C LEU A 117 1.46 -8.13 -2.68
N ALA A 118 2.56 -8.62 -3.25
CA ALA A 118 2.52 -9.39 -4.51
C ALA A 118 1.64 -10.66 -4.43
N GLN A 119 1.66 -11.40 -3.32
CA GLN A 119 0.77 -12.55 -3.13
C GLN A 119 -0.69 -12.10 -3.00
N PHE A 120 -0.92 -11.02 -2.26
CA PHE A 120 -2.26 -10.48 -2.03
C PHE A 120 -2.94 -10.02 -3.31
N VAL A 121 -2.27 -9.19 -4.11
CA VAL A 121 -2.84 -8.64 -5.36
C VAL A 121 -3.08 -9.71 -6.41
N ARG A 122 -2.38 -10.86 -6.34
CA ARG A 122 -2.54 -11.98 -7.28
C ARG A 122 -3.55 -13.03 -6.83
N HIS A 123 -3.72 -13.23 -5.52
CA HIS A 123 -4.41 -14.43 -5.00
C HIS A 123 -5.51 -14.16 -3.97
N ALA A 124 -5.57 -12.97 -3.36
CA ALA A 124 -6.69 -12.63 -2.49
C ALA A 124 -8.00 -12.49 -3.29
N SER A 125 -9.15 -12.58 -2.61
CA SER A 125 -10.44 -12.41 -3.29
C SER A 125 -10.59 -10.98 -3.82
N ALA A 126 -11.25 -10.82 -4.97
CA ALA A 126 -11.47 -9.51 -5.56
C ALA A 126 -12.22 -8.56 -4.61
N ALA A 127 -13.13 -9.09 -3.79
CA ALA A 127 -13.83 -8.32 -2.76
C ALA A 127 -12.87 -7.77 -1.70
N GLN A 128 -11.94 -8.60 -1.19
CA GLN A 128 -10.95 -8.16 -0.20
C GLN A 128 -9.94 -7.18 -0.78
N GLN A 129 -9.49 -7.40 -2.02
CA GLN A 129 -8.60 -6.47 -2.73
C GLN A 129 -9.25 -5.10 -2.90
N ASN A 130 -10.52 -5.06 -3.28
CA ASN A 130 -11.28 -3.82 -3.41
C ASN A 130 -11.41 -3.10 -2.06
N GLU A 131 -11.77 -3.81 -0.99
CA GLU A 131 -11.87 -3.19 0.33
C GLU A 131 -10.51 -2.67 0.81
N PHE A 132 -9.43 -3.40 0.55
CA PHE A 132 -8.07 -2.98 0.89
C PHE A 132 -7.72 -1.65 0.21
N TRP A 133 -7.83 -1.57 -1.12
CA TRP A 133 -7.51 -0.33 -1.84
C TRP A 133 -8.43 0.83 -1.49
N LYS A 134 -9.71 0.56 -1.23
CA LYS A 134 -10.65 1.58 -0.75
C LYS A 134 -10.15 2.16 0.58
N LYS A 135 -9.84 1.30 1.53
CA LYS A 135 -9.38 1.70 2.85
C LYS A 135 -7.99 2.36 2.81
N VAL A 136 -7.12 1.99 1.87
CA VAL A 136 -5.87 2.75 1.59
C VAL A 136 -6.19 4.19 1.21
N GLY A 137 -7.12 4.41 0.28
CA GLY A 137 -7.52 5.76 -0.12
C GLY A 137 -8.11 6.57 1.04
N GLU A 138 -8.98 5.97 1.84
CA GLU A 138 -9.58 6.61 3.03
C GLU A 138 -8.51 6.99 4.06
N LEU A 139 -7.62 6.04 4.38
CA LEU A 139 -6.59 6.22 5.40
C LEU A 139 -5.52 7.23 4.96
N TYR A 140 -5.14 7.18 3.68
CA TYR A 140 -4.14 8.10 3.15
C TYR A 140 -4.65 9.54 3.17
N GLU A 141 -5.92 9.78 2.80
CA GLU A 141 -6.52 11.10 2.89
C GLU A 141 -6.61 11.60 4.33
N ALA A 142 -7.02 10.72 5.26
CA ALA A 142 -7.17 11.07 6.67
C ALA A 142 -5.85 11.46 7.35
N ASP A 143 -4.75 10.80 6.99
CA ASP A 143 -3.45 10.98 7.64
C ASP A 143 -2.58 12.06 6.96
N LEU A 144 -2.94 12.48 5.73
CA LEU A 144 -2.23 13.56 5.02
C LEU A 144 -2.27 14.85 5.84
N ASN A 145 -1.09 15.42 6.06
CA ASN A 145 -0.92 16.62 6.86
C ASN A 145 0.14 17.57 6.26
N ASP A 146 0.56 18.59 7.01
CA ASP A 146 1.54 19.57 6.53
C ASP A 146 2.97 19.00 6.45
N GLN A 147 3.24 17.92 7.18
CA GLN A 147 4.48 17.16 7.07
C GLN A 147 4.33 16.04 6.02
N PRO A 148 5.43 15.61 5.39
CA PRO A 148 5.36 14.57 4.38
C PRO A 148 4.95 13.23 5.02
N LEU A 149 4.14 12.47 4.29
CA LEU A 149 3.65 11.17 4.67
C LEU A 149 4.17 10.12 3.68
N TRP A 150 4.72 9.03 4.22
CA TRP A 150 5.31 7.94 3.46
C TRP A 150 4.40 6.73 3.47
N LEU A 151 3.90 6.34 2.30
CA LEU A 151 2.98 5.22 2.07
C LEU A 151 3.71 4.05 1.39
N SER A 152 3.84 2.91 2.07
CA SER A 152 4.59 1.76 1.53
C SER A 152 4.15 0.38 2.02
N THR A 153 4.70 -0.67 1.42
CA THR A 153 4.72 -2.04 1.96
C THR A 153 6.17 -2.54 2.05
N ALA A 154 6.57 -3.02 3.24
CA ALA A 154 7.91 -3.52 3.51
C ALA A 154 7.94 -5.04 3.77
N GLY A 155 7.29 -5.53 4.84
CA GLY A 155 7.03 -6.96 5.04
C GLY A 155 8.18 -7.86 5.54
N LEU A 156 9.36 -7.31 5.89
CA LEU A 156 10.48 -8.13 6.42
C LEU A 156 10.54 -8.26 7.95
N GLY A 157 9.95 -7.33 8.70
CA GLY A 157 9.98 -7.37 10.17
C GLY A 157 8.81 -8.14 10.79
N VAL A 158 7.67 -8.14 10.10
CA VAL A 158 6.44 -8.85 10.50
C VAL A 158 5.90 -9.54 9.26
N SER A 159 5.76 -10.86 9.35
CA SER A 159 5.42 -11.74 8.23
C SER A 159 3.91 -11.79 7.96
N TRP A 160 3.25 -10.63 7.90
CA TRP A 160 1.87 -10.51 7.44
C TRP A 160 1.76 -9.19 6.69
N LEU A 161 1.06 -9.17 5.56
CA LEU A 161 0.92 -7.98 4.73
C LEU A 161 0.39 -6.84 5.60
N HIS A 162 1.15 -5.75 5.65
CA HIS A 162 0.69 -4.51 6.21
C HIS A 162 1.25 -3.38 5.38
N LEU A 163 0.34 -2.51 4.96
CA LEU A 163 0.67 -1.21 4.43
C LEU A 163 0.94 -0.25 5.58
N ARG A 164 1.85 0.68 5.35
CA ARG A 164 2.33 1.60 6.37
C ARG A 164 2.20 3.03 5.88
N LEU A 165 1.69 3.90 6.75
CA LEU A 165 1.75 5.34 6.67
C LEU A 165 2.68 5.80 7.79
N ASP A 166 3.90 6.20 7.44
CA ASP A 166 4.93 6.62 8.37
C ASP A 166 5.21 8.12 8.23
N SER A 167 5.53 8.79 9.35
CA SER A 167 5.97 10.20 9.40
C SER A 167 7.43 10.41 8.93
N ARG A 168 8.10 9.33 8.55
CA ARG A 168 9.48 9.28 8.06
C ARG A 168 9.61 8.10 7.08
N PRO A 169 10.60 8.09 6.17
CA PRO A 169 10.81 7.02 5.19
C PRO A 169 11.36 5.72 5.81
N LYS A 170 10.76 5.23 6.90
CA LYS A 170 11.17 4.00 7.57
C LYS A 170 10.89 2.85 6.60
N TYR A 171 11.94 2.10 6.26
CA TYR A 171 11.91 0.95 5.33
C TYR A 171 11.77 1.27 3.83
N TYR A 172 11.71 2.55 3.44
CA TYR A 172 11.87 2.90 2.03
C TYR A 172 13.24 2.46 1.53
N ARG A 173 13.25 1.97 0.30
CA ARG A 173 14.44 1.48 -0.40
C ARG A 173 14.83 2.42 -1.51
N TYR A 174 13.87 3.08 -2.14
CA TYR A 174 14.17 4.06 -3.16
C TYR A 174 14.67 5.35 -2.53
N GLU A 175 15.97 5.64 -2.73
CA GLU A 175 16.64 6.83 -2.20
C GLU A 175 15.95 8.14 -2.64
N GLY A 176 15.37 8.17 -3.84
CA GLY A 176 14.65 9.33 -4.35
C GLY A 176 13.44 9.74 -3.50
N TYR A 177 12.87 8.81 -2.72
CA TYR A 177 11.74 9.08 -1.83
C TYR A 177 12.15 9.28 -0.37
N LYS A 178 13.40 9.02 0.01
CA LYS A 178 13.87 9.22 1.39
C LYS A 178 14.05 10.68 1.77
N LYS A 179 14.07 11.57 0.79
CA LYS A 179 14.09 13.02 0.99
C LYS A 179 12.79 13.58 0.46
N TRP A 180 12.10 14.37 1.27
CA TRP A 180 11.01 15.19 0.76
C TRP A 180 11.60 16.27 -0.12
N ALA A 181 11.47 16.11 -1.44
CA ALA A 181 11.90 17.12 -2.39
C ALA A 181 10.84 18.20 -2.60
N GLY A 182 9.58 17.98 -2.17
CA GLY A 182 8.46 18.93 -2.36
C GLY A 182 8.01 19.15 -3.80
N PHE A 183 8.81 18.62 -4.74
CA PHE A 183 8.88 18.89 -6.17
C PHE A 183 8.85 20.40 -6.48
#